data_AF-A0A7V3RMB1-F1
#
_entry.id   AF-A0A7V3RMB1-F1
#
_cell.length_a   1.000
_cell.length_b   1.000
_cell.length_c   1.000
_cell.angle_alpha   90.00
_cell.angle_beta   90.00
_cell.angle_gamma   90.00
#
_symmetry.space_group_name_H-M   'P 1'
#
loop_
_entity.id
_entity.type
_entity.pdbx_description
1 polymer ?
#
loop_
_entity_poly.entity_id
_entity_poly.type
_entity_poly.pdbx_seq_one_letter_code
_entity_poly.pdbx_strand_id
1 'polypeptide(L)'
;MKTRTRSPRGAFTLIELLIVISLIVTMIALVASAVGKFIEVQQTSNTQSILDRVQSQLAKAWSKVKDQAYKEPIDPSVAGWIQTNLAGTDPNSTGRVRVIYVKLKLRQAFPMNFAEALNVPYTNPALAALGYNPNVPASRIPPLPALPGYVSYLNNFGITPAMVSAQPAPQPYESSVCLLMALQRGVSGAGIDPSELTAGGAAGNINGMPYLTDAWGRPIFFSRAPAGNLYLNPAGPQPGANDPGDPQGYL
;
A
#
# COMPACT_ATOMS: atom_id res chain seq x y z
N MET A 1 -11.55 17.39 84.32
CA MET A 1 -11.70 16.85 82.94
C MET A 1 -12.08 18.01 82.03
N LYS A 2 -11.16 18.53 81.21
CA LYS A 2 -11.34 19.78 80.43
C LYS A 2 -11.88 19.42 79.04
N THR A 3 -13.17 19.66 78.81
CA THR A 3 -13.83 19.45 77.52
C THR A 3 -13.44 20.57 76.54
N ARG A 4 -12.65 20.24 75.51
CA ARG A 4 -12.33 21.15 74.40
C ARG A 4 -13.56 21.31 73.51
N THR A 5 -14.14 22.50 73.49
CA THR A 5 -15.15 22.91 72.51
C THR A 5 -14.51 22.97 71.12
N ARG A 6 -15.03 22.19 70.17
CA ARG A 6 -14.60 22.27 68.77
C ARG A 6 -15.13 23.57 68.17
N SER A 7 -14.24 24.41 67.65
CA SER A 7 -14.66 25.55 66.84
C SER A 7 -15.41 25.04 65.60
N PRO A 8 -16.57 25.61 65.25
CA PRO A 8 -17.24 25.29 64.01
C PRO A 8 -16.32 25.64 62.83
N ARG A 9 -16.03 24.65 61.99
CA ARG A 9 -15.33 24.88 60.73
C ARG A 9 -16.33 25.56 59.79
N GLY A 10 -15.99 26.73 59.27
CA GLY A 10 -16.79 27.39 58.24
C GLY A 10 -17.00 26.45 57.06
N ALA A 11 -18.25 26.27 56.64
CA ALA A 11 -18.56 25.55 55.42
C ALA A 11 -18.15 26.42 54.22
N PHE A 12 -17.64 25.78 53.16
CA PHE A 12 -17.30 26.48 51.92
C PHE A 12 -18.53 27.19 51.35
N THR A 13 -18.33 28.42 50.92
CA THR A 13 -19.37 29.18 50.22
C THR A 13 -19.60 28.60 48.83
N LEU A 14 -20.82 28.69 48.33
CA LEU A 14 -21.17 28.23 46.97
C LEU A 14 -20.31 28.90 45.89
N ILE A 15 -19.90 30.15 46.13
CA ILE A 15 -19.05 30.90 45.21
C ILE A 15 -17.61 30.38 45.18
N GLU A 16 -17.03 29.97 46.32
CA GLU A 16 -15.71 29.32 46.35
C GLU A 16 -15.73 28.00 45.58
N LEU A 17 -16.80 27.21 45.71
CA LEU A 17 -16.97 25.97 44.94
C LEU A 17 -17.03 26.23 43.43
N LEU A 18 -17.79 27.25 43.01
CA LEU A 18 -17.91 27.63 41.60
C LEU A 18 -16.58 28.07 40.99
N ILE A 19 -15.78 28.83 41.73
CA ILE A 19 -14.44 29.27 41.30
C ILE A 19 -13.50 28.08 41.16
N VAL A 20 -13.53 27.13 42.10
CA VAL A 20 -12.69 25.94 42.02
C VAL A 20 -13.06 25.09 40.80
N ILE A 21 -14.36 24.88 40.55
CA ILE A 21 -14.81 24.12 39.38
C ILE A 21 -14.39 24.82 38.09
N SER A 22 -14.51 26.15 37.99
CA SER A 22 -14.11 26.88 36.78
C SER A 22 -12.60 26.81 36.52
N LEU A 23 -11.77 26.86 37.56
CA LEU A 23 -10.33 26.66 37.46
C LEU A 23 -9.97 25.24 37.01
N ILE A 24 -10.62 24.22 37.58
CA ILE A 24 -10.40 22.82 37.19
C ILE A 24 -10.77 22.61 35.71
N VAL A 25 -11.93 23.10 35.28
CA VAL A 25 -12.37 22.98 33.87
C VAL A 25 -11.40 23.67 32.92
N THR A 26 -10.89 24.84 33.30
CA THR A 26 -9.93 25.58 32.47
C THR A 26 -8.59 24.85 32.37
N MET A 27 -8.11 24.25 33.46
CA MET A 27 -6.89 23.44 33.44
C MET A 27 -7.05 22.18 32.58
N ILE A 28 -8.18 21.48 32.69
CA ILE A 28 -8.46 20.30 31.85
C ILE A 28 -8.50 20.68 30.37
N ALA A 29 -9.15 21.81 30.03
CA ALA A 29 -9.22 22.28 28.65
C ALA A 29 -7.83 22.60 28.07
N LEU A 30 -6.95 23.24 28.83
CA LEU A 30 -5.58 23.55 28.41
C LEU A 30 -4.74 22.28 28.21
N VAL A 31 -4.84 21.32 29.13
CA VAL A 31 -4.12 20.03 29.01
C VAL A 31 -4.61 19.25 27.80
N ALA A 32 -5.93 19.17 27.58
CA ALA A 32 -6.50 18.48 26.44
C ALA A 32 -6.02 19.08 25.10
N SER A 33 -5.95 20.41 25.00
CA SER A 33 -5.44 21.10 23.80
C SER A 33 -3.96 20.78 23.53
N ALA A 34 -3.13 20.76 24.58
CA ALA A 34 -1.73 20.41 24.44
C ALA A 34 -1.53 18.95 24.01
N VAL A 35 -2.24 17.99 24.65
CA VAL A 35 -2.14 16.56 24.34
C VAL A 35 -2.57 16.26 22.91
N GLY A 36 -3.62 16.90 22.41
CA GLY A 36 -4.09 16.72 21.02
C GLY A 36 -2.99 16.98 19.99
N LYS A 37 -2.24 18.08 20.13
CA LYS A 37 -1.12 18.42 19.23
C LYS A 37 0.01 17.40 19.28
N PHE A 38 0.33 16.87 20.46
CA PHE A 38 1.40 15.87 20.59
C PHE A 38 1.04 14.54 19.93
N ILE A 39 -0.23 14.11 20.01
CA ILE A 39 -0.69 12.88 19.36
C ILE A 39 -0.55 12.98 17.83
N GLU A 40 -0.95 14.10 17.23
CA GLU A 40 -0.86 14.30 15.78
C GLU A 40 0.60 14.29 15.27
N VAL A 41 1.51 14.96 16.00
CA VAL A 41 2.94 14.98 15.66
C VAL A 41 3.54 13.58 15.76
N GLN A 42 3.21 12.82 16.81
CA GLN A 42 3.68 11.44 16.99
C GLN A 42 3.16 10.52 15.90
N GLN A 43 1.86 10.60 15.55
CA GLN A 43 1.27 9.81 14.47
C GLN A 43 1.93 10.12 13.12
N THR A 44 2.20 11.40 12.85
CA THR A 44 2.90 11.81 11.62
C THR A 44 4.32 11.26 11.57
N SER A 45 5.10 11.42 12.64
CA SER A 45 6.47 10.92 12.73
C SER A 45 6.54 9.39 12.61
N ASN A 46 5.60 8.68 13.25
CA ASN A 46 5.52 7.23 13.18
C ASN A 46 5.18 6.75 11.77
N THR A 47 4.23 7.42 11.11
CA THR A 47 3.88 7.10 9.73
C THR A 47 5.06 7.31 8.77
N GLN A 48 5.80 8.42 8.91
CA GLN A 48 7.01 8.66 8.11
C GLN A 48 8.05 7.55 8.31
N SER A 49 8.33 7.18 9.56
CA SER A 49 9.27 6.10 9.88
C SER A 49 8.84 4.75 9.28
N ILE A 50 7.54 4.43 9.31
CA ILE A 50 6.99 3.23 8.68
C ILE A 50 7.18 3.29 7.15
N LEU A 51 6.83 4.41 6.53
CA LEU A 51 6.96 4.60 5.09
C LEU A 51 8.42 4.49 4.63
N ASP A 52 9.37 5.07 5.36
CA ASP A 52 10.80 5.00 5.03
C ASP A 52 11.32 3.55 5.08
N ARG A 53 10.88 2.76 6.07
CA ARG A 53 11.24 1.33 6.17
C ARG A 53 10.64 0.52 5.04
N VAL A 54 9.33 0.68 4.80
CA VAL A 54 8.61 0.01 3.72
C VAL A 54 9.25 0.35 2.38
N GLN A 55 9.56 1.63 2.14
CA GLN A 55 10.20 2.10 0.91
C GLN A 55 11.61 1.52 0.75
N SER A 56 12.43 1.50 1.80
CA SER A 56 13.77 0.92 1.77
C SER A 56 13.74 -0.57 1.42
N GLN A 57 12.82 -1.31 2.03
CA GLN A 57 12.67 -2.75 1.77
C GLN A 57 12.10 -3.03 0.38
N LEU A 58 11.09 -2.27 -0.02
CA LEU A 58 10.52 -2.34 -1.36
C LEU A 58 11.59 -2.05 -2.41
N ALA A 59 12.41 -1.00 -2.24
CA ALA A 59 13.47 -0.65 -3.19
C ALA A 59 14.49 -1.77 -3.37
N LYS A 60 14.90 -2.44 -2.27
CA LYS A 60 15.81 -3.60 -2.32
C LYS A 60 15.19 -4.77 -3.09
N ALA A 61 13.96 -5.15 -2.75
CA ALA A 61 13.26 -6.24 -3.40
C ALA A 61 12.98 -5.92 -4.88
N TRP A 62 12.61 -4.68 -5.19
CA TRP A 62 12.35 -4.17 -6.53
C TRP A 62 13.59 -4.25 -7.41
N SER A 63 14.74 -3.75 -6.93
CA SER A 63 16.00 -3.84 -7.69
C SER A 63 16.37 -5.29 -7.95
N LYS A 64 16.23 -6.17 -6.96
CA LYS A 64 16.53 -7.60 -7.13
C LYS A 64 15.67 -8.25 -8.22
N VAL A 65 14.36 -8.02 -8.21
CA VAL A 65 13.45 -8.55 -9.24
C VAL A 65 13.79 -7.98 -10.62
N LYS A 66 14.06 -6.67 -10.69
CA LYS A 66 14.47 -6.00 -11.92
C LYS A 66 15.75 -6.61 -12.48
N ASP A 67 16.80 -6.70 -11.68
CA ASP A 67 18.11 -7.21 -12.09
C ASP A 67 18.04 -8.68 -12.49
N GLN A 68 17.22 -9.48 -11.81
CA GLN A 68 16.95 -10.86 -12.18
C GLN A 68 16.23 -10.95 -13.53
N ALA A 69 15.16 -10.16 -13.73
CA ALA A 69 14.38 -10.14 -14.97
C ALA A 69 15.19 -9.66 -16.19
N TYR A 70 16.22 -8.82 -15.99
CA TYR A 70 17.15 -8.42 -17.04
C TYR A 70 18.10 -9.55 -17.46
N LYS A 71 18.50 -10.41 -16.53
CA LYS A 71 19.49 -11.47 -16.75
C LYS A 71 18.88 -12.79 -17.20
N GLU A 72 17.66 -13.10 -16.77
CA GLU A 72 17.02 -14.38 -17.07
C GLU A 72 16.62 -14.49 -18.55
N PRO A 73 16.68 -15.68 -19.17
CA PRO A 73 16.16 -15.89 -20.51
C PRO A 73 14.63 -15.71 -20.52
N ILE A 74 14.11 -15.01 -21.53
CA ILE A 74 12.67 -14.88 -21.72
C ILE A 74 12.17 -16.13 -22.43
N ASP A 75 11.15 -16.79 -21.87
CA ASP A 75 10.48 -17.90 -22.53
C ASP A 75 10.00 -17.48 -23.94
N PRO A 76 10.27 -18.26 -25.00
CA PRO A 76 9.91 -17.90 -26.37
C PRO A 76 8.41 -17.60 -26.56
N SER A 77 7.53 -18.29 -25.83
CA SER A 77 6.08 -18.05 -25.89
C SER A 77 5.71 -16.69 -25.30
N VAL A 78 6.36 -16.32 -24.20
CA VAL A 78 6.18 -15.01 -23.54
C VAL A 78 6.74 -13.91 -24.43
N ALA A 79 7.93 -14.09 -24.98
CA ALA A 79 8.55 -13.13 -25.90
C ALA A 79 7.69 -12.90 -27.15
N GLY A 80 7.20 -13.98 -27.78
CA GLY A 80 6.33 -13.89 -28.95
C GLY A 80 4.99 -13.19 -28.66
N TRP A 81 4.41 -13.44 -27.48
CA TRP A 81 3.20 -12.75 -27.05
C TRP A 81 3.45 -11.25 -26.82
N ILE A 82 4.54 -10.88 -26.14
CA ILE A 82 4.91 -9.47 -25.91
C ILE A 82 5.14 -8.76 -27.24
N GLN A 83 5.90 -9.39 -28.15
CA GLN A 83 6.17 -8.86 -29.48
C GLN A 83 4.87 -8.56 -30.24
N THR A 84 3.94 -9.53 -30.28
CA THR A 84 2.69 -9.42 -31.05
C THR A 84 1.70 -8.42 -30.46
N ASN A 85 1.60 -8.34 -29.12
CA ASN A 85 0.53 -7.58 -28.47
C ASN A 85 0.96 -6.20 -27.96
N LEU A 86 2.25 -6.00 -27.67
CA LEU A 86 2.74 -4.82 -26.95
C LEU A 86 3.94 -4.14 -27.61
N ALA A 87 4.93 -4.89 -28.09
CA ALA A 87 6.20 -4.32 -28.55
C ALA A 87 6.22 -3.95 -30.04
N GLY A 88 5.32 -4.46 -30.89
CA GLY A 88 5.33 -4.18 -32.34
C GLY A 88 6.40 -4.98 -33.10
N THR A 89 6.78 -4.56 -34.32
CA THR A 89 7.69 -5.30 -35.23
C THR A 89 8.83 -4.46 -35.82
N ASP A 90 9.10 -3.28 -35.27
CA ASP A 90 10.16 -2.38 -35.72
C ASP A 90 11.55 -2.82 -35.21
N PRO A 91 12.65 -2.21 -35.69
CA PRO A 91 14.02 -2.58 -35.30
C PRO A 91 14.32 -2.52 -33.80
N ASN A 92 13.58 -1.71 -33.03
CA ASN A 92 13.77 -1.60 -31.57
C ASN A 92 12.88 -2.56 -30.76
N SER A 93 12.07 -3.40 -31.44
CA SER A 93 11.09 -4.26 -30.77
C SER A 93 11.75 -5.23 -29.77
N THR A 94 12.95 -5.73 -30.07
CA THR A 94 13.67 -6.64 -29.17
C THR A 94 14.03 -5.97 -27.85
N GLY A 95 14.47 -4.70 -27.89
CA GLY A 95 14.72 -3.90 -26.69
C GLY A 95 13.44 -3.68 -25.88
N ARG A 96 12.35 -3.31 -26.55
CA ARG A 96 11.01 -3.18 -25.93
C ARG A 96 10.51 -4.46 -25.29
N VAL A 97 10.68 -5.62 -25.94
CA VAL A 97 10.27 -6.91 -25.39
C VAL A 97 10.91 -7.15 -24.03
N ARG A 98 12.21 -6.83 -23.89
CA ARG A 98 12.92 -6.96 -22.61
C ARG A 98 12.38 -5.99 -21.55
N VAL A 99 12.20 -4.71 -21.88
CA VAL A 99 11.67 -3.71 -20.94
C VAL A 99 10.26 -4.09 -20.48
N ILE A 100 9.38 -4.49 -21.41
CA ILE A 100 8.03 -4.93 -21.09
C ILE A 100 8.08 -6.19 -20.23
N TYR A 101 8.93 -7.16 -20.54
CA TYR A 101 9.12 -8.35 -19.71
C TYR A 101 9.49 -8.01 -18.26
N VAL A 102 10.43 -7.09 -18.07
CA VAL A 102 10.82 -6.59 -16.72
C VAL A 102 9.62 -5.97 -16.01
N LYS A 103 8.82 -5.15 -16.70
CA LYS A 103 7.58 -4.57 -16.13
C LYS A 103 6.56 -5.64 -15.74
N LEU A 104 6.40 -6.68 -16.54
CA LEU A 104 5.51 -7.80 -16.26
C LEU A 104 5.99 -8.62 -15.05
N LYS A 105 7.30 -8.83 -14.92
CA LYS A 105 7.91 -9.47 -13.74
C LYS A 105 7.72 -8.65 -12.47
N LEU A 106 7.87 -7.33 -12.56
CA LEU A 106 7.59 -6.42 -11.43
C LEU A 106 6.11 -6.43 -11.04
N ARG A 107 5.18 -6.49 -12.01
CA ARG A 107 3.75 -6.66 -11.74
C ARG A 107 3.45 -7.99 -11.04
N GLN A 108 4.07 -9.08 -11.51
CA GLN A 108 3.93 -10.41 -10.92
C GLN A 108 4.46 -10.45 -9.48
N ALA A 109 5.62 -9.83 -9.24
CA ALA A 109 6.26 -9.79 -7.92
C ALA A 109 5.58 -8.85 -6.93
N PHE A 110 5.09 -7.69 -7.39
CA PHE A 110 4.49 -6.66 -6.55
C PHE A 110 3.09 -6.32 -7.05
N PRO A 111 2.10 -7.21 -6.90
CA PRO A 111 0.73 -6.94 -7.34
C PRO A 111 0.14 -5.73 -6.60
N MET A 112 -0.75 -4.99 -7.26
CA MET A 112 -1.47 -3.86 -6.64
C MET A 112 -2.88 -4.24 -6.16
N ASN A 113 -3.37 -5.40 -6.57
CA ASN A 113 -4.67 -5.94 -6.21
C ASN A 113 -4.68 -7.47 -6.33
N PHE A 114 -5.75 -8.11 -5.86
CA PHE A 114 -5.85 -9.57 -5.89
C PHE A 114 -5.95 -10.15 -7.30
N ALA A 115 -6.50 -9.39 -8.26
CA ALA A 115 -6.63 -9.85 -9.63
C ALA A 115 -5.27 -10.00 -10.31
N GLU A 116 -4.33 -9.09 -10.03
CA GLU A 116 -2.95 -9.21 -10.49
C GLU A 116 -2.21 -10.35 -9.80
N ALA A 117 -2.42 -10.54 -8.50
CA ALA A 117 -1.78 -11.63 -7.74
C ALA A 117 -2.22 -13.01 -8.22
N LEU A 118 -3.50 -13.17 -8.57
CA LEU A 118 -4.08 -14.42 -9.09
C LEU A 118 -3.99 -14.54 -10.61
N ASN A 119 -3.52 -13.49 -11.30
CA ASN A 119 -3.44 -13.41 -12.76
C ASN A 119 -4.79 -13.65 -13.46
N VAL A 120 -5.86 -13.02 -12.96
CA VAL A 120 -7.24 -13.18 -13.45
C VAL A 120 -7.78 -11.90 -14.08
N PRO A 121 -8.71 -12.00 -15.05
CA PRO A 121 -9.43 -10.84 -15.58
C PRO A 121 -10.25 -10.18 -14.46
N TYR A 122 -10.40 -8.86 -14.54
CA TYR A 122 -11.28 -8.13 -13.64
C TYR A 122 -11.86 -6.90 -14.32
N THR A 123 -12.96 -6.40 -13.78
CA THR A 123 -13.61 -5.17 -14.21
C THR A 123 -13.30 -4.05 -13.23
N ASN A 124 -12.93 -2.87 -13.73
CA ASN A 124 -12.69 -1.67 -12.95
C ASN A 124 -13.59 -0.52 -13.46
N PRO A 125 -14.71 -0.20 -12.78
CA PRO A 125 -15.65 0.82 -13.18
C PRO A 125 -15.07 2.23 -13.08
N ALA A 126 -14.01 2.44 -12.27
CA ALA A 126 -13.33 3.73 -12.22
C ALA A 126 -12.65 4.07 -13.56
N LEU A 127 -12.23 3.07 -14.33
CA LEU A 127 -11.72 3.27 -15.69
C LEU A 127 -12.82 3.76 -16.64
N ALA A 128 -14.05 3.24 -16.50
CA ALA A 128 -15.18 3.71 -17.31
C ALA A 128 -15.51 5.18 -17.03
N ALA A 129 -15.43 5.63 -15.77
CA ALA A 129 -15.60 7.04 -15.41
C ALA A 129 -14.56 7.97 -16.06
N LEU A 130 -13.39 7.42 -16.43
CA LEU A 130 -12.32 8.11 -17.15
C LEU A 130 -12.36 7.89 -18.68
N GLY A 131 -13.40 7.23 -19.20
CA GLY A 131 -13.56 6.93 -20.63
C GLY A 131 -12.74 5.73 -21.15
N TYR A 132 -12.12 4.95 -20.26
CA TYR A 132 -11.37 3.74 -20.62
C TYR A 132 -12.25 2.48 -20.53
N ASN A 133 -11.87 1.41 -21.23
CA ASN A 133 -12.57 0.12 -21.12
C ASN A 133 -12.44 -0.41 -19.67
N PRO A 134 -13.56 -0.61 -18.94
CA PRO A 134 -13.51 -1.09 -17.57
C PRO A 134 -13.09 -2.55 -17.48
N ASN A 135 -13.28 -3.34 -18.54
CA ASN A 135 -12.90 -4.74 -18.55
C ASN A 135 -11.40 -4.84 -18.86
N VAL A 136 -10.64 -5.46 -17.96
CA VAL A 136 -9.26 -5.87 -18.21
C VAL A 136 -9.31 -7.31 -18.73
N PRO A 137 -9.33 -7.53 -20.07
CA PRO A 137 -9.56 -8.86 -20.64
C PRO A 137 -8.38 -9.80 -20.38
N ALA A 138 -8.67 -11.11 -20.40
CA ALA A 138 -7.66 -12.17 -20.35
C ALA A 138 -6.56 -12.01 -21.40
N SER A 139 -6.88 -11.44 -22.56
CA SER A 139 -5.92 -11.17 -23.64
C SER A 139 -4.90 -10.07 -23.33
N ARG A 140 -5.08 -9.30 -22.25
CA ARG A 140 -4.07 -8.35 -21.71
C ARG A 140 -3.34 -8.92 -20.50
N ILE A 141 -3.65 -10.15 -20.12
CA ILE A 141 -2.96 -10.86 -19.05
C ILE A 141 -1.69 -11.44 -19.66
N PRO A 142 -0.51 -11.03 -19.17
CA PRO A 142 0.73 -11.59 -19.66
C PRO A 142 0.73 -13.12 -19.43
N PRO A 143 1.37 -13.91 -20.31
CA PRO A 143 1.52 -15.35 -20.12
C PRO A 143 2.42 -15.75 -18.94
N LEU A 144 2.70 -14.83 -18.01
CA LEU A 144 3.38 -15.15 -16.76
C LEU A 144 2.37 -15.78 -15.78
N PRO A 145 2.63 -16.99 -15.27
CA PRO A 145 1.72 -17.62 -14.31
C PRO A 145 1.70 -16.85 -12.98
N ALA A 146 0.62 -16.97 -12.21
CA ALA A 146 0.59 -16.44 -10.84
C ALA A 146 1.69 -17.11 -9.99
N LEU A 147 2.25 -16.38 -9.02
CA LEU A 147 3.22 -16.97 -8.09
C LEU A 147 2.50 -17.95 -7.16
N PRO A 148 2.91 -19.23 -7.09
CA PRO A 148 2.20 -20.24 -6.28
C PRO A 148 2.03 -19.82 -4.81
N GLY A 149 3.05 -19.17 -4.23
CA GLY A 149 2.98 -18.68 -2.86
C GLY A 149 1.90 -17.62 -2.62
N TYR A 150 1.59 -16.78 -3.63
CA TYR A 150 0.52 -15.78 -3.54
C TYR A 150 -0.85 -16.45 -3.68
N VAL A 151 -0.98 -17.40 -4.60
CA VAL A 151 -2.22 -18.16 -4.80
C VAL A 151 -2.57 -18.93 -3.52
N SER A 152 -1.62 -19.67 -2.94
CA SER A 152 -1.83 -20.39 -1.69
C SER A 152 -2.18 -19.44 -0.53
N TYR A 153 -1.49 -18.31 -0.43
CA TYR A 153 -1.78 -17.31 0.60
C TYR A 153 -3.21 -16.79 0.50
N LEU A 154 -3.63 -16.35 -0.67
CA LEU A 154 -4.98 -15.80 -0.89
C LEU A 154 -6.07 -16.85 -0.71
N ASN A 155 -5.84 -18.08 -1.18
CA ASN A 155 -6.77 -19.19 -0.99
C ASN A 155 -6.99 -19.52 0.50
N ASN A 156 -5.98 -19.39 1.34
CA ASN A 156 -6.12 -19.61 2.79
C ASN A 156 -7.08 -18.60 3.46
N PHE A 157 -7.29 -17.44 2.84
CA PHE A 157 -8.27 -16.44 3.27
C PHE A 157 -9.58 -16.49 2.46
N GLY A 158 -9.77 -17.55 1.67
CA GLY A 158 -10.95 -17.70 0.82
C GLY A 158 -10.97 -16.80 -0.41
N ILE A 159 -9.89 -16.07 -0.72
CA ILE A 159 -9.82 -15.21 -1.89
C ILE A 159 -9.47 -16.06 -3.12
N THR A 160 -10.50 -16.34 -3.94
CA THR A 160 -10.38 -17.20 -5.12
C THR A 160 -10.49 -16.40 -6.43
N PRO A 161 -10.00 -16.94 -7.56
CA PRO A 161 -10.21 -16.39 -8.90
C PRO A 161 -11.66 -15.98 -9.21
N ALA A 162 -12.63 -16.83 -8.83
CA ALA A 162 -14.04 -16.60 -9.09
C ALA A 162 -14.58 -15.38 -8.32
N MET A 163 -14.18 -15.24 -7.05
CA MET A 163 -14.57 -14.09 -6.23
C MET A 163 -13.98 -12.79 -6.75
N VAL A 164 -12.68 -12.79 -7.08
CA VAL A 164 -12.00 -11.59 -7.58
C VAL A 164 -12.55 -11.15 -8.93
N SER A 165 -12.86 -12.10 -9.83
CA SER A 165 -13.45 -11.79 -11.14
C SER A 165 -14.88 -11.23 -11.03
N ALA A 166 -15.62 -11.59 -9.98
CA ALA A 166 -16.96 -11.07 -9.71
C ALA A 166 -16.94 -9.72 -8.96
N GLN A 167 -15.78 -9.29 -8.46
CA GLN A 167 -15.67 -8.08 -7.67
C GLN A 167 -15.78 -6.84 -8.57
N PRO A 168 -16.63 -5.85 -8.21
CA PRO A 168 -16.86 -4.70 -9.07
C PRO A 168 -15.65 -3.78 -9.15
N ALA A 169 -14.85 -3.61 -8.10
CA ALA A 169 -13.65 -2.78 -8.13
C ALA A 169 -12.66 -3.21 -7.05
N PRO A 170 -11.33 -3.06 -7.26
CA PRO A 170 -10.33 -3.31 -6.22
C PRO A 170 -10.61 -2.48 -4.97
N GLN A 171 -10.56 -3.11 -3.80
CA GLN A 171 -10.77 -2.42 -2.53
C GLN A 171 -9.50 -1.67 -2.09
N PRO A 172 -9.62 -0.56 -1.34
CA PRO A 172 -8.46 0.24 -0.93
C PRO A 172 -7.38 -0.56 -0.18
N TYR A 173 -7.79 -1.56 0.60
CA TYR A 173 -6.88 -2.39 1.41
C TYR A 173 -6.14 -3.47 0.59
N GLU A 174 -6.61 -3.82 -0.62
CA GLU A 174 -5.97 -4.89 -1.40
C GLU A 174 -4.53 -4.55 -1.75
N SER A 175 -4.26 -3.30 -2.12
CA SER A 175 -2.90 -2.84 -2.42
C SER A 175 -1.96 -2.99 -1.22
N SER A 176 -2.48 -2.74 -0.01
CA SER A 176 -1.74 -2.89 1.24
C SER A 176 -1.50 -4.37 1.59
N VAL A 177 -2.52 -5.23 1.45
CA VAL A 177 -2.38 -6.69 1.62
C VAL A 177 -1.36 -7.24 0.61
N CYS A 178 -1.45 -6.83 -0.65
CA CYS A 178 -0.55 -7.27 -1.70
C CYS A 178 0.89 -6.79 -1.47
N LEU A 179 1.08 -5.55 -1.02
CA LEU A 179 2.40 -5.04 -0.65
C LEU A 179 2.99 -5.85 0.51
N LEU A 180 2.21 -6.07 1.58
CA LEU A 180 2.68 -6.86 2.72
C LEU A 180 3.04 -8.29 2.30
N MET A 181 2.16 -8.93 1.51
CA MET A 181 2.38 -10.25 0.95
C MET A 181 3.67 -10.29 0.12
N ALA A 182 3.92 -9.26 -0.71
CA ALA A 182 5.11 -9.18 -1.53
C ALA A 182 6.39 -8.94 -0.72
N LEU A 183 6.33 -8.22 0.39
CA LEU A 183 7.48 -8.03 1.30
C LEU A 183 7.77 -9.28 2.14
N GLN A 184 6.75 -10.02 2.54
CA GLN A 184 6.89 -11.24 3.36
C GLN A 184 7.27 -12.48 2.54
N ARG A 185 6.68 -12.62 1.36
CA ARG A 185 6.75 -13.83 0.51
C ARG A 185 7.42 -13.58 -0.82
N GLY A 186 7.95 -12.38 -1.03
CA GLY A 186 8.51 -11.96 -2.30
C GLY A 186 9.64 -12.86 -2.78
N VAL A 187 9.86 -12.78 -4.09
CA VAL A 187 10.83 -13.57 -4.88
C VAL A 187 12.27 -13.47 -4.36
N SER A 188 12.56 -12.53 -3.46
CA SER A 188 13.88 -12.33 -2.88
C SER A 188 14.26 -13.37 -1.83
N GLY A 189 13.33 -14.15 -1.28
CA GLY A 189 13.59 -15.11 -0.20
C GLY A 189 14.00 -14.49 1.14
N ALA A 190 14.07 -13.16 1.21
CA ALA A 190 14.33 -12.39 2.43
C ALA A 190 13.00 -11.93 3.00
N GLY A 191 12.17 -12.89 3.41
CA GLY A 191 10.86 -12.59 4.00
C GLY A 191 11.04 -11.66 5.19
N ILE A 192 10.48 -10.46 5.09
CA ILE A 192 10.56 -9.49 6.18
C ILE A 192 9.49 -9.85 7.19
N ASP A 193 9.87 -9.94 8.46
CA ASP A 193 8.90 -10.09 9.53
C ASP A 193 8.06 -8.81 9.60
N PRO A 194 6.71 -8.89 9.53
CA PRO A 194 5.84 -7.72 9.67
C PRO A 194 6.11 -6.88 10.93
N SER A 195 6.66 -7.47 11.99
CA SER A 195 7.08 -6.75 13.20
C SER A 195 8.26 -5.79 12.96
N GLU A 196 9.11 -6.05 11.97
CA GLU A 196 10.21 -5.14 11.60
C GLU A 196 9.70 -3.92 10.81
N LEU A 197 8.61 -4.11 10.07
CA LEU A 197 8.00 -3.04 9.26
C LEU A 197 7.24 -2.03 10.13
N THR A 198 6.79 -2.43 11.32
CA THR A 198 5.96 -1.58 12.17
C THR A 198 6.50 -1.56 13.59
N ALA A 199 6.99 -0.41 14.05
CA ALA A 199 7.54 -0.24 15.41
C ALA A 199 6.46 -0.31 16.53
N GLY A 200 5.31 -0.93 16.27
CA GLY A 200 4.17 -0.99 17.18
C GLY A 200 3.01 -1.86 16.71
N GLY A 201 3.23 -2.82 15.81
CA GLY A 201 2.17 -3.73 15.38
C GLY A 201 1.09 -3.10 14.48
N ALA A 202 1.47 -2.12 13.65
CA ALA A 202 0.58 -1.45 12.69
C ALA A 202 0.26 -2.34 11.46
N ALA A 203 -0.09 -3.60 11.74
CA ALA A 203 -0.78 -4.44 10.78
C ALA A 203 -2.27 -4.41 11.13
N GLY A 204 -3.05 -3.76 10.28
CA GLY A 204 -4.51 -3.92 10.33
C GLY A 204 -4.89 -5.34 9.96
N ASN A 205 -6.10 -5.75 10.34
CA ASN A 205 -6.65 -7.05 9.95
C ASN A 205 -8.01 -6.85 9.27
N ILE A 206 -8.21 -7.50 8.12
CA ILE A 206 -9.51 -7.56 7.45
C ILE A 206 -9.82 -9.01 7.09
N ASN A 207 -10.88 -9.55 7.68
CA ASN A 207 -11.29 -10.95 7.47
C ASN A 207 -10.14 -11.96 7.70
N GLY A 208 -9.27 -11.71 8.68
CA GLY A 208 -8.09 -12.52 8.97
C GLY A 208 -6.84 -12.08 8.21
N MET A 209 -6.94 -11.33 7.11
CA MET A 209 -5.81 -10.91 6.30
C MET A 209 -5.07 -9.72 6.93
N PRO A 210 -3.77 -9.85 7.24
CA PRO A 210 -2.97 -8.71 7.66
C PRO A 210 -2.72 -7.75 6.48
N TYR A 211 -2.70 -6.45 6.77
CA TYR A 211 -2.31 -5.40 5.83
C TYR A 211 -1.55 -4.29 6.56
N LEU A 212 -0.70 -3.55 5.84
CA LEU A 212 0.06 -2.44 6.40
C LEU A 212 -0.85 -1.23 6.68
N THR A 213 -0.79 -0.71 7.91
CA THR A 213 -1.44 0.54 8.27
C THR A 213 -0.44 1.61 8.67
N ASP A 214 -0.82 2.88 8.46
CA ASP A 214 -0.14 4.02 9.06
C ASP A 214 -0.46 4.15 10.57
N ALA A 215 0.07 5.18 11.22
CA ALA A 215 -0.16 5.40 12.65
C ALA A 215 -1.61 5.85 12.99
N TRP A 216 -2.42 6.15 11.98
CA TRP A 216 -3.84 6.45 12.10
C TRP A 216 -4.73 5.22 11.86
N GLY A 217 -4.13 4.04 11.63
CA GLY A 217 -4.85 2.81 11.32
C GLY A 217 -5.41 2.76 9.89
N ARG A 218 -4.98 3.66 8.99
CA ARG A 218 -5.41 3.66 7.60
C ARG A 218 -4.48 2.77 6.75
N PRO A 219 -5.00 2.04 5.75
CA PRO A 219 -4.16 1.22 4.88
C PRO A 219 -3.14 2.07 4.11
N ILE A 220 -1.89 1.60 4.06
CA ILE A 220 -0.87 2.19 3.19
C ILE A 220 -1.13 1.75 1.75
N PHE A 221 -1.36 2.71 0.85
CA PHE A 221 -1.62 2.42 -0.56
C PHE A 221 -0.34 2.22 -1.34
N PHE A 222 -0.29 1.18 -2.18
CA PHE A 222 0.85 0.88 -3.04
C PHE A 222 0.50 1.08 -4.52
N SER A 223 1.40 1.74 -5.26
CA SER A 223 1.32 1.85 -6.72
C SER A 223 2.70 1.75 -7.37
N ARG A 224 2.80 1.04 -8.50
CA ARG A 224 4.07 0.76 -9.20
C ARG A 224 4.57 1.89 -10.09
N ALA A 225 3.66 2.69 -10.61
CA ALA A 225 3.92 3.85 -11.47
C ALA A 225 2.90 4.93 -11.08
N PRO A 226 3.12 6.21 -11.41
CA PRO A 226 2.10 7.24 -11.24
C PRO A 226 0.92 6.96 -12.18
N ALA A 227 0.05 6.04 -11.77
CA ALA A 227 -1.11 5.58 -12.52
C ALA A 227 -2.25 6.56 -12.28
N GLY A 228 -2.31 7.63 -13.08
CA GLY A 228 -3.47 8.51 -13.16
C GLY A 228 -3.84 9.26 -11.87
N ASN A 229 -3.01 9.20 -10.82
CA ASN A 229 -3.19 10.04 -9.65
C ASN A 229 -2.81 11.48 -10.05
N LEU A 230 -3.81 12.34 -10.25
CA LEU A 230 -3.60 13.76 -10.56
C LEU A 230 -2.76 14.49 -9.50
N TYR A 231 -2.62 13.96 -8.27
CA TYR A 231 -1.72 14.54 -7.28
C TYR A 231 -0.25 14.15 -7.48
N LEU A 232 0.01 12.97 -8.05
CA LEU A 232 1.38 12.49 -8.34
C LEU A 232 1.80 12.76 -9.79
N ASN A 233 0.83 12.98 -10.68
CA ASN A 233 1.03 13.38 -12.06
C ASN A 233 -0.05 14.38 -12.53
N PRO A 234 -0.06 15.61 -11.99
CA PRO A 234 -1.08 16.63 -12.28
C PRO A 234 -1.12 17.08 -13.74
N ALA A 235 -0.01 16.91 -14.46
CA ALA A 235 0.14 17.38 -15.84
C ALA A 235 -0.09 16.29 -16.90
N GLY A 236 -0.57 15.10 -16.50
CA GLY A 236 -0.74 13.97 -17.41
C GLY A 236 0.60 13.37 -17.88
N PRO A 237 0.59 12.45 -18.86
CA PRO A 237 1.82 11.85 -19.38
C PRO A 237 2.80 12.93 -19.86
N GLN A 238 3.96 13.05 -19.19
CA GLN A 238 5.00 14.02 -19.54
C GLN A 238 5.92 13.43 -20.62
N PRO A 239 6.03 14.04 -21.81
CA PRO A 239 7.02 13.64 -22.81
C PRO A 239 8.44 13.82 -22.25
N GLY A 240 9.31 12.82 -22.42
CA GLY A 240 10.74 12.93 -22.08
C GLY A 240 11.12 12.59 -20.62
N ALA A 241 10.17 12.17 -19.78
CA ALA A 241 10.51 11.52 -18.53
C ALA A 241 10.91 10.06 -18.82
N ASN A 242 12.21 9.85 -19.07
CA ASN A 242 12.75 8.50 -19.26
C ASN A 242 12.37 7.63 -18.06
N ASP A 243 11.62 6.57 -18.30
CA ASP A 243 11.32 5.57 -17.28
C ASP A 243 12.65 5.04 -16.74
N PRO A 244 12.91 5.07 -15.41
CA PRO A 244 14.12 4.49 -14.85
C PRO A 244 14.31 2.99 -15.20
N GLY A 245 13.23 2.30 -15.58
CA GLY A 245 13.23 0.94 -16.09
C GLY A 245 13.52 0.81 -17.60
N ASP A 246 13.62 1.91 -18.34
CA ASP A 246 13.88 1.98 -19.78
C ASP A 246 14.95 3.05 -20.10
N PRO A 247 16.23 2.77 -19.79
CA PRO A 247 17.31 3.74 -19.97
C PRO A 247 17.56 4.10 -21.44
N GLN A 248 16.98 3.35 -22.38
CA GLN A 248 17.15 3.52 -23.82
C GLN A 248 15.96 4.24 -24.47
N GLY A 249 14.90 4.54 -23.71
CA GLY A 249 13.74 5.28 -24.18
C GLY A 249 12.97 4.55 -25.27
N TYR A 250 12.81 3.24 -25.14
CA TYR A 250 12.08 2.43 -26.12
C TYR A 250 10.56 2.56 -26.03
N LEU A 251 10.00 2.99 -24.89
CA LEU A 251 8.56 3.11 -24.61
C LEU A 251 8.00 4.54 -24.76
#